data_AF-A0ABD0XVV1-F1
#
_entry.id   AF-A0ABD0XVV1-F1
#
_cell.length_a   1.000
_cell.length_b   1.000
_cell.length_c   1.000
_cell.angle_alpha   90.00
_cell.angle_beta   90.00
_cell.angle_gamma   90.00
#
_symmetry.space_group_name_H-M   'P 1'
#
loop_
_entity.id
_entity.type
_entity.pdbx_description
1 polymer ?
#
loop_
_entity_poly.entity_id
_entity_poly.type
_entity_poly.pdbx_seq_one_letter_code
_entity_poly.pdbx_strand_id
1 'polypeptide(L)'
;MNHYLSKLLKQDNIDLVAIQETHCNTEQQLNQRGKIPGYDPLGATYHHIYGVATYMKSNIDNATLVSTSSNNDIHTDVVQIGSITVSNIYKPPDSSWPIAIILIRPHPAIYIHLACHHEQWKYRDCNANGEAVVKWAEDENLNLFFDAKDRFTFKSAA
;
A
#
# COMPACT_ATOMS: atom_id res chain seq x y z
N MET A 1 -1.74 -12.61 -13.67
CA MET A 1 -1.39 -11.87 -12.45
C MET A 1 -1.78 -12.62 -11.18
N ASN A 2 -3.07 -12.92 -10.97
CA ASN A 2 -3.54 -13.45 -9.67
C ASN A 2 -3.10 -14.88 -9.33
N HIS A 3 -2.87 -15.74 -10.34
CA HIS A 3 -2.34 -17.08 -10.10
C HIS A 3 -0.88 -17.04 -9.61
N TYR A 4 -0.09 -16.07 -10.09
CA TYR A 4 1.27 -15.86 -9.61
C TYR A 4 1.26 -15.34 -8.17
N LEU A 5 0.48 -14.28 -7.90
CA LEU A 5 0.32 -13.72 -6.56
C LEU A 5 -0.16 -14.79 -5.57
N SER A 6 -1.22 -15.54 -5.87
CA SER A 6 -1.72 -16.59 -4.98
C SER A 6 -0.66 -17.66 -4.66
N LYS A 7 0.17 -18.04 -5.65
CA LYS A 7 1.27 -18.98 -5.42
C LYS A 7 2.33 -18.37 -4.50
N LEU A 8 2.79 -17.15 -4.79
CA LEU A 8 3.81 -16.44 -4.00
C LEU A 8 3.36 -16.27 -2.55
N LEU A 9 2.16 -15.72 -2.35
CA LEU A 9 1.63 -15.45 -1.01
C LEU A 9 1.49 -16.72 -0.17
N LYS A 10 1.09 -17.84 -0.79
CA LYS A 10 1.03 -19.15 -0.12
C LYS A 10 2.42 -19.72 0.20
N GLN A 11 3.37 -19.59 -0.72
CA GLN A 11 4.74 -20.10 -0.54
C GLN A 11 5.45 -19.38 0.60
N ASP A 12 5.28 -18.06 0.68
CA ASP A 12 5.93 -17.21 1.69
C ASP A 12 5.09 -17.07 2.97
N ASN A 13 3.94 -17.75 3.04
CA ASN A 13 2.99 -17.70 4.16
C ASN A 13 2.60 -16.27 4.56
N ILE A 14 2.25 -15.46 3.56
CA ILE A 14 1.84 -14.06 3.75
C ILE A 14 0.43 -14.00 4.33
N ASP A 15 0.25 -13.22 5.39
CA ASP A 15 -1.06 -13.03 6.02
C ASP A 15 -1.85 -11.89 5.38
N LEU A 16 -1.19 -10.77 5.07
CA LEU A 16 -1.79 -9.60 4.44
C LEU A 16 -0.99 -9.17 3.21
N VAL A 17 -1.70 -8.78 2.15
CA VAL A 17 -1.10 -8.15 0.96
C VAL A 17 -1.79 -6.83 0.64
N ALA A 18 -0.99 -5.80 0.45
CA ALA A 18 -1.42 -4.48 0.01
C ALA A 18 -1.05 -4.32 -1.47
N ILE A 19 -2.04 -4.04 -2.32
CA ILE A 19 -1.89 -3.88 -3.76
C ILE A 19 -2.18 -2.43 -4.13
N GLN A 20 -1.38 -1.88 -5.03
CA GLN A 20 -1.52 -0.55 -5.61
C GLN A 20 -1.70 -0.68 -7.12
N GLU A 21 -2.28 0.34 -7.74
CA GLU A 21 -2.61 0.36 -9.17
C GLU A 21 -3.47 -0.85 -9.57
N THR A 22 -4.61 -1.02 -8.89
CA THR A 22 -5.51 -2.16 -9.13
C THR A 22 -6.20 -2.10 -10.49
N HIS A 23 -6.31 -0.90 -11.09
CA HIS A 23 -6.98 -0.64 -12.36
C HIS A 23 -8.42 -1.16 -12.40
N CYS A 24 -9.13 -1.07 -11.26
CA CYS A 24 -10.50 -1.55 -11.11
C CYS A 24 -11.43 -0.36 -10.87
N ASN A 25 -12.34 -0.08 -11.81
CA ASN A 25 -13.34 0.99 -11.75
C ASN A 25 -14.49 0.74 -10.78
N THR A 26 -14.72 -0.52 -10.44
CA THR A 26 -15.83 -0.92 -9.56
C THR A 26 -15.42 -2.10 -8.70
N GLU A 27 -16.16 -2.30 -7.61
CA GLU A 27 -16.08 -3.52 -6.80
C GLU A 27 -16.33 -4.77 -7.63
N GLN A 28 -17.33 -4.75 -8.51
CA GLN A 28 -17.62 -5.89 -9.39
C GLN A 28 -16.41 -6.23 -10.28
N GLN A 29 -15.72 -5.23 -10.80
CA GLN A 29 -14.51 -5.44 -11.58
C GLN A 29 -13.41 -6.05 -10.70
N LEU A 30 -13.18 -5.51 -9.50
CA LEU A 30 -12.21 -6.06 -8.55
C LEU A 30 -12.52 -7.52 -8.21
N ASN A 31 -13.79 -7.87 -8.00
CA ASN A 31 -14.22 -9.24 -7.72
C ASN A 31 -13.98 -10.21 -8.89
N GLN A 32 -14.01 -9.71 -10.13
CA GLN A 32 -13.74 -10.51 -11.32
C GLN A 32 -12.23 -10.68 -11.59
N ARG A 33 -11.47 -9.58 -11.57
CA ARG A 33 -10.06 -9.55 -12.01
C ARG A 33 -9.05 -9.48 -10.88
N GLY A 34 -9.46 -9.13 -9.67
CA GLY A 34 -8.62 -8.98 -8.48
C GLY A 34 -8.76 -10.12 -7.48
N LYS A 35 -9.49 -11.19 -7.81
CA LYS A 35 -9.62 -12.36 -6.93
C LYS A 35 -8.28 -13.07 -6.75
N ILE A 36 -7.84 -13.23 -5.50
CA ILE A 36 -6.62 -13.96 -5.13
C ILE A 36 -7.04 -15.20 -4.33
N PRO A 37 -6.95 -16.43 -4.88
CA PRO A 37 -7.38 -17.63 -4.17
C PRO A 37 -6.68 -17.81 -2.80
N GLY A 38 -7.49 -17.94 -1.74
CA GLY A 38 -7.05 -18.05 -0.34
C GLY A 38 -6.91 -16.71 0.39
N TYR A 39 -7.29 -15.61 -0.25
CA TYR A 39 -7.28 -14.27 0.31
C TYR A 39 -8.58 -13.54 -0.02
N ASP A 40 -9.14 -12.85 0.97
CA ASP A 40 -10.35 -12.07 0.87
C ASP A 40 -10.03 -10.57 0.88
N PRO A 41 -10.67 -9.76 0.02
CA PRO A 41 -10.49 -8.31 0.04
C PRO A 41 -11.08 -7.73 1.33
N LEU A 42 -10.30 -6.91 2.04
CA LEU A 42 -10.76 -6.17 3.22
C LEU A 42 -11.15 -4.74 2.89
N GLY A 43 -10.39 -4.09 2.02
CA GLY A 43 -10.56 -2.69 1.66
C GLY A 43 -10.10 -2.44 0.24
N ALA A 44 -10.75 -1.51 -0.44
CA ALA A 44 -10.34 -1.07 -1.76
C ALA A 44 -10.89 0.31 -2.10
N THR A 45 -10.21 0.95 -3.04
CA THR A 45 -10.72 2.10 -3.79
C THR A 45 -10.74 1.77 -5.27
N TYR A 46 -11.61 2.43 -6.04
CA TYR A 46 -11.85 2.05 -7.43
C TYR A 46 -11.47 3.16 -8.40
N HIS A 47 -10.54 2.88 -9.32
CA HIS A 47 -10.11 3.80 -10.38
C HIS A 47 -9.52 3.04 -11.58
N HIS A 48 -9.71 3.54 -12.80
CA HIS A 48 -9.23 2.89 -14.03
C HIS A 48 -7.70 2.88 -14.15
N ILE A 49 -7.03 3.92 -13.65
CA ILE A 49 -5.56 4.06 -13.71
C ILE A 49 -4.94 3.67 -12.36
N TYR A 50 -5.61 3.98 -11.26
CA TYR A 50 -5.05 3.93 -9.92
C TYR A 50 -5.80 2.89 -9.07
N GLY A 51 -5.96 3.19 -7.79
CA GLY A 51 -6.69 2.39 -6.83
C GLY A 51 -5.77 1.50 -6.01
N VAL A 52 -6.17 1.30 -4.77
CA VAL A 52 -5.57 0.35 -3.84
C VAL A 52 -6.55 -0.75 -3.49
N ALA A 53 -6.01 -1.91 -3.10
CA ALA A 53 -6.77 -2.95 -2.45
C ALA A 53 -5.89 -3.71 -1.45
N THR A 54 -6.43 -3.97 -0.27
CA THR A 54 -5.78 -4.75 0.77
C THR A 54 -6.54 -6.06 0.97
N TYR A 55 -5.82 -7.18 0.93
CA TYR A 55 -6.37 -8.52 1.09
C TYR A 55 -5.78 -9.21 2.31
N MET A 56 -6.62 -10.00 2.97
CA MET A 56 -6.25 -10.82 4.13
C MET A 56 -6.40 -12.28 3.79
N LYS A 57 -5.52 -13.12 4.33
CA LYS A 57 -5.62 -14.57 4.21
C LYS A 57 -6.94 -15.05 4.81
N SER A 58 -7.69 -15.87 4.07
CA SER A 58 -9.10 -16.20 4.37
C SER A 58 -9.39 -16.87 5.71
N ASN A 59 -8.37 -17.34 6.43
CA ASN A 59 -8.52 -17.98 7.74
C ASN A 59 -8.14 -17.05 8.91
N ILE A 60 -8.03 -15.75 8.65
CA ILE A 60 -7.74 -14.71 9.65
C ILE A 60 -8.99 -13.84 9.81
N ASP A 61 -9.71 -14.04 10.91
CA ASP A 61 -11.01 -13.40 11.15
C ASP A 61 -10.91 -12.09 11.95
N ASN A 62 -9.74 -11.76 12.51
CA ASN A 62 -9.52 -10.58 13.35
C ASN A 62 -9.09 -9.34 12.57
N ALA A 63 -9.63 -9.17 11.37
CA ALA A 63 -9.28 -8.08 10.46
C ALA A 63 -10.52 -7.35 9.94
N THR A 64 -10.49 -6.01 9.97
CA THR A 64 -11.64 -5.19 9.57
C THR A 64 -11.21 -3.97 8.76
N LEU A 65 -12.09 -3.53 7.88
CA LEU A 65 -11.95 -2.24 7.22
C LEU A 65 -12.21 -1.12 8.22
N VAL A 66 -11.31 -0.15 8.29
CA VAL A 66 -11.48 1.08 9.10
C VAL A 66 -12.02 2.21 8.23
N SER A 67 -11.39 2.45 7.08
CA SER A 67 -11.79 3.55 6.19
C SER A 67 -11.20 3.37 4.79
N THR A 68 -11.85 3.98 3.80
CA THR A 68 -11.29 4.19 2.46
C THR A 68 -11.40 5.67 2.08
N SER A 69 -10.48 6.14 1.24
CA SER A 69 -10.53 7.50 0.70
C SER A 69 -9.96 7.55 -0.71
N SER A 70 -10.58 8.37 -1.56
CA SER A 70 -10.12 8.67 -2.91
C SER A 70 -10.28 10.16 -3.13
N ASN A 71 -9.19 10.92 -3.11
CA ASN A 71 -9.20 12.37 -3.28
C ASN A 71 -8.00 12.83 -4.09
N ASN A 72 -8.21 13.62 -5.15
CA ASN A 72 -7.17 14.11 -6.05
C ASN A 72 -6.20 13.00 -6.50
N ASP A 73 -6.75 11.87 -6.95
CA ASP A 73 -6.01 10.69 -7.41
C ASP A 73 -5.16 9.98 -6.34
N ILE A 74 -5.31 10.38 -5.07
CA ILE A 74 -4.69 9.72 -3.93
C ILE A 74 -5.69 8.76 -3.34
N HIS A 75 -5.27 7.50 -3.28
CA HIS A 75 -6.09 6.38 -2.91
C HIS A 75 -5.55 5.78 -1.61
N THR A 76 -6.44 5.55 -0.66
CA THR A 76 -6.08 4.93 0.61
C THR A 76 -7.16 3.96 1.04
N ASP A 77 -6.72 2.79 1.50
CA ASP A 77 -7.52 1.93 2.36
C ASP A 77 -6.77 1.73 3.68
N VAL A 78 -7.53 1.63 4.76
CA VAL A 78 -7.02 1.45 6.11
C VAL A 78 -7.75 0.29 6.73
N VAL A 79 -6.98 -0.70 7.18
CA VAL A 79 -7.49 -1.90 7.84
C VAL A 79 -6.91 -2.03 9.24
N GLN A 80 -7.65 -2.67 10.12
CA GLN A 80 -7.23 -3.00 11.47
C GLN A 80 -7.08 -4.51 11.58
N ILE A 81 -5.98 -5.00 12.16
CA ILE A 81 -5.71 -6.43 12.34
C ILE A 81 -5.25 -6.63 13.78
N GLY A 82 -6.11 -7.21 14.61
CA GLY A 82 -5.91 -7.17 16.06
C GLY A 82 -5.70 -5.74 16.53
N SER A 83 -4.51 -5.43 17.08
CA SER A 83 -4.14 -4.09 17.54
C SER A 83 -3.34 -3.26 16.54
N ILE A 84 -3.02 -3.78 15.35
CA ILE A 84 -2.21 -3.07 14.34
C ILE A 84 -3.10 -2.42 13.28
N THR A 85 -2.91 -1.12 13.04
CA THR A 85 -3.53 -0.42 11.91
C THR A 85 -2.59 -0.44 10.70
N VAL A 86 -3.08 -0.83 9.53
CA VAL A 86 -2.32 -0.83 8.27
C VAL A 86 -2.98 0.13 7.29
N SER A 87 -2.20 1.06 6.74
CA SER A 87 -2.66 2.03 5.73
C SER A 87 -1.94 1.77 4.40
N ASN A 88 -2.68 1.37 3.37
CA ASN A 88 -2.16 1.22 2.00
C ASN A 88 -2.43 2.50 1.22
N ILE A 89 -1.37 3.23 0.87
CA ILE A 89 -1.46 4.58 0.32
C ILE A 89 -0.80 4.62 -1.06
N TYR A 90 -1.62 4.94 -2.06
CA TYR A 90 -1.16 5.26 -3.39
C TYR A 90 -1.33 6.75 -3.69
N LYS A 91 -0.31 7.32 -4.33
CA LYS A 91 -0.42 8.60 -5.05
C LYS A 91 0.31 8.49 -6.39
N PRO A 92 -0.06 9.29 -7.40
CA PRO A 92 0.71 9.38 -8.62
C PRO A 92 2.14 9.89 -8.34
N PRO A 93 3.17 9.48 -9.11
CA PRO A 93 4.56 9.88 -8.88
C PRO A 93 4.78 11.39 -8.87
N ASP A 94 4.18 12.10 -9.84
CA ASP A 94 4.37 13.53 -10.08
C ASP A 94 3.49 14.43 -9.21
N SER A 95 2.50 13.85 -8.51
CA SER A 95 1.68 14.58 -7.56
C SER A 95 2.47 14.90 -6.29
N SER A 96 2.35 16.13 -5.82
CA SER A 96 2.92 16.56 -4.54
C SER A 96 2.34 15.77 -3.38
N TRP A 97 3.17 15.43 -2.40
CA TRP A 97 2.75 14.83 -1.15
C TRP A 97 1.82 15.77 -0.37
N PRO A 98 0.55 15.42 -0.15
CA PRO A 98 -0.30 16.22 0.70
C PRO A 98 -0.06 15.81 2.15
N ILE A 99 0.62 16.68 2.89
CA ILE A 99 0.88 16.52 4.34
C ILE A 99 -0.41 16.20 5.11
N ALA A 100 -1.55 16.77 4.68
CA ALA A 100 -2.83 16.64 5.38
C ALA A 100 -3.59 15.32 5.15
N ILE A 101 -3.17 14.45 4.22
CA ILE A 101 -3.96 13.24 3.87
C ILE A 101 -3.57 12.02 4.72
N ILE A 102 -2.37 11.99 5.29
CA ILE A 102 -1.97 10.87 6.14
C ILE A 102 -2.38 11.14 7.57
N LEU A 103 -3.60 10.69 7.89
CA LEU A 103 -4.05 10.66 9.27
C LEU A 103 -3.11 9.77 10.09
N ILE A 104 -2.43 10.37 11.06
CA ILE A 104 -1.61 9.64 12.03
C ILE A 104 -2.52 8.66 12.75
N ARG A 105 -2.12 7.39 12.73
CA ARG A 105 -2.80 6.29 13.39
C ARG A 105 -2.14 6.00 14.73
N PRO A 106 -2.91 5.67 15.78
CA PRO A 106 -2.35 5.23 17.05
C PRO A 106 -1.41 4.04 16.86
N HIS A 107 -0.29 4.01 17.60
CA HIS A 107 0.62 2.88 17.56
C HIS A 107 -0.02 1.61 18.15
N PRO A 108 0.27 0.42 17.59
CA PRO A 108 1.14 0.16 16.44
C PRO A 108 0.45 0.42 15.08
N ALA A 109 1.17 1.08 14.16
CA ALA A 109 0.69 1.41 12.83
C ALA A 109 1.73 1.12 11.74
N ILE A 110 1.28 0.69 10.56
CA ILE A 110 2.10 0.42 9.37
C ILE A 110 1.54 1.26 8.22
N TYR A 111 2.44 1.93 7.49
CA TYR A 111 2.10 2.71 6.29
C TYR A 111 2.86 2.12 5.10
N ILE A 112 2.13 1.82 4.02
CA ILE A 112 2.70 1.23 2.81
C ILE A 112 2.54 2.23 1.66
N HIS A 113 3.66 2.67 1.09
CA HIS A 113 3.70 3.63 0.00
C HIS A 113 4.88 3.40 -0.94
N LEU A 114 4.68 3.50 -2.26
CA LEU A 114 5.69 3.12 -3.26
C LEU A 114 6.07 4.21 -4.29
N ALA A 115 5.58 5.44 -4.19
CA ALA A 115 5.70 6.46 -5.27
C ALA A 115 6.52 7.71 -4.88
N CYS A 116 7.63 7.53 -4.14
CA CYS A 116 8.59 8.62 -3.87
C CYS A 116 10.04 8.13 -3.93
N HIS A 117 10.96 9.03 -4.26
CA HIS A 117 12.38 8.74 -4.44
C HIS A 117 13.17 9.35 -3.28
N HIS A 118 13.92 8.53 -2.57
CA HIS A 118 14.85 8.97 -1.54
C HIS A 118 16.01 7.98 -1.40
N GLU A 119 17.18 8.49 -1.04
CA GLU A 119 18.39 7.67 -0.86
C GLU A 119 18.26 6.65 0.28
N GLN A 120 17.45 6.95 1.30
CA GLN A 120 17.16 6.03 2.42
C GLN A 120 16.58 4.67 1.98
N TRP A 121 15.92 4.61 0.81
CA TRP A 121 15.43 3.37 0.20
C TRP A 121 16.02 3.13 -1.20
N LYS A 122 17.30 3.50 -1.38
CA LYS A 122 18.19 3.19 -2.52
C LYS A 122 17.87 3.86 -3.86
N TYR A 123 17.07 4.93 -3.89
CA TYR A 123 17.10 5.79 -5.07
C TYR A 123 18.44 6.52 -5.18
N ARG A 124 18.81 6.94 -6.39
CA ARG A 124 20.08 7.65 -6.65
C ARG A 124 20.03 9.11 -6.25
N ASP A 125 18.82 9.62 -6.07
CA ASP A 125 18.49 11.02 -5.85
C ASP A 125 17.25 11.09 -4.97
N CYS A 126 17.17 12.18 -4.20
CA CYS A 126 15.98 12.54 -3.44
C CYS A 126 15.12 13.49 -4.27
N ASN A 127 13.80 13.24 -4.30
CA ASN A 127 12.85 14.21 -4.82
C ASN A 127 12.04 14.85 -3.68
N ALA A 128 11.33 15.94 -3.98
CA ALA A 128 10.56 16.69 -2.98
C ALA A 128 9.53 15.81 -2.23
N ASN A 129 9.00 14.78 -2.89
CA ASN A 129 8.08 13.83 -2.27
C ASN A 129 8.79 12.89 -1.28
N GLY A 130 9.98 12.40 -1.61
CA GLY A 130 10.79 11.57 -0.70
C GLY A 130 11.21 12.34 0.54
N GLU A 131 11.70 13.57 0.35
CA GLU A 131 12.04 14.48 1.45
C GLU A 131 10.84 14.76 2.38
N ALA A 132 9.66 15.01 1.80
CA ALA A 132 8.44 15.23 2.57
C ALA A 132 8.02 14.00 3.38
N VAL A 133 8.19 12.79 2.83
CA VAL A 133 7.89 11.53 3.52
C VAL A 133 8.87 11.28 4.66
N VAL A 134 10.17 11.51 4.45
CA VAL A 134 11.19 11.35 5.50
C VAL A 134 10.94 12.33 6.63
N LYS A 135 10.71 13.61 6.31
CA LYS A 135 10.37 14.61 7.32
C LYS A 135 9.13 14.22 8.12
N TRP A 136 8.06 13.79 7.44
CA TRP A 136 6.84 13.34 8.11
C TRP A 136 7.12 12.12 9.01
N ALA A 137 7.90 11.15 8.55
CA ALA A 137 8.26 9.99 9.35
C ALA A 137 9.06 10.37 10.60
N GLU A 138 9.98 11.32 10.50
CA GLU A 138 10.74 11.86 11.64
C GLU A 138 9.85 12.60 12.64
N ASP A 139 8.99 13.49 12.15
CA ASP A 139 8.05 14.27 12.98
C ASP A 139 7.10 13.35 13.76
N GLU A 140 6.71 12.22 13.17
CA GLU A 140 5.77 11.24 13.74
C GLU A 140 6.43 10.01 14.38
N ASN A 141 7.77 10.05 14.57
CA ASN A 141 8.54 8.97 15.19
C ASN A 141 8.30 7.58 14.54
N LEU A 142 8.20 7.57 13.21
CA LEU A 142 8.05 6.38 12.40
C LEU A 142 9.43 5.84 12.00
N ASN A 143 9.52 4.52 11.92
CA ASN A 143 10.74 3.84 11.50
C ASN A 143 10.56 3.29 10.09
N LEU A 144 11.55 3.54 9.23
CA LEU A 144 11.60 2.93 7.91
C LEU A 144 11.92 1.44 8.04
N PHE A 145 11.01 0.60 7.57
CA PHE A 145 11.23 -0.84 7.47
C PHE A 145 11.68 -1.21 6.05
N PHE A 146 13.00 -1.25 5.85
CA PHE A 146 13.64 -1.50 4.57
C PHE A 146 15.04 -2.09 4.77
N ASP A 147 15.44 -3.08 3.96
CA ASP A 147 16.81 -3.61 3.95
C ASP A 147 17.55 -3.12 2.70
N ALA A 148 18.65 -2.38 2.90
CA ALA A 148 19.49 -1.89 1.82
C ALA A 148 20.18 -3.01 1.01
N LYS A 149 20.19 -4.26 1.50
CA LYS A 149 20.71 -5.43 0.78
C LYS A 149 19.70 -6.01 -0.20
N ASP A 150 18.42 -5.64 -0.09
CA ASP A 150 17.37 -6.14 -0.97
C ASP A 150 17.50 -5.59 -2.40
N ARG A 151 16.85 -6.29 -3.32
CA ARG A 151 16.75 -5.87 -4.71
C ARG A 151 15.92 -4.58 -4.81
N PHE A 152 16.17 -3.81 -5.87
CA PHE A 152 15.32 -2.65 -6.17
C PHE A 152 13.86 -3.07 -6.32
N THR A 153 12.95 -2.27 -5.77
CA THR A 153 11.51 -2.51 -5.76
C THR A 153 10.84 -2.24 -7.11
N PHE A 154 11.49 -1.47 -7.99
CA PHE A 154 10.99 -1.17 -9.33
C PHE A 154 12.12 -1.22 -10.38
N LYS A 155 11.79 -1.72 -11.57
CA LYS A 155 12.66 -1.69 -12.75
C LYS A 155 11.84 -1.25 -13.95
N SER A 156 12.06 -0.03 -14.44
CA SER A 156 11.48 0.43 -15.71
C SER A 156 12.19 -0.23 -16.90
N ALA A 157 11.46 -0.36 -18.02
CA ALA A 157 12.10 -0.59 -19.30
C ALA A 157 12.86 0.69 -19.68
N ALA A 158 14.15 0.55 -19.99
CA ALA A 158 14.97 1.62 -20.56
C ALA A 158 14.69 1.76 -22.06
#